data_AF-A0A7C4Z6D8-F1
#
_entry.id   AF-A0A7C4Z6D8-F1
#
_cell.length_a   1.000
_cell.length_b   1.000
_cell.length_c   1.000
_cell.angle_alpha   90.00
_cell.angle_beta   90.00
_cell.angle_gamma   90.00
#
_symmetry.space_group_name_H-M   'P 1'
#
loop_
_entity.id
_entity.type
_entity.pdbx_description
1 polymer ?
#
loop_
_entity_poly.entity_id
_entity_poly.type
_entity_poly.pdbx_seq_one_letter_code
_entity_poly.pdbx_strand_id
1 'polypeptide(L)'
;MDFNTQRAGLNKLLSVMYGDEMTLEILLGDLGFEDSQIERLQDQHLEQVVAQFLEIIHKRLTSDSGKDTYYQILSRRYGLDGEPLEQLSTIAARYKYSPEYLRQLFEEIIERCKSKKWQTELKTGLKHIVVEQLGKMNERPAREHVAAKLERLTNLRGAADVAKMDYEAKRAEILKKIQADLDALDLEFKPVLEAAEENIAALENEIKTDVLLYGESVSGGSYRAAYTQGRVSWDNEGMTKYAESHPDILQFRKQGNPIVSLRAVNKD
;
A
#
# COMPACT_ATOMS: atom_id res chain seq x y z
N MET A 1 -30.51 -26.43 -15.58
CA MET A 1 -29.45 -25.43 -15.31
C MET A 1 -29.20 -24.71 -16.61
N ASP A 2 -29.47 -23.40 -16.67
CA ASP A 2 -29.17 -22.61 -17.87
C ASP A 2 -27.72 -22.09 -17.79
N PHE A 3 -26.87 -22.66 -18.64
CA PHE A 3 -25.46 -22.29 -18.71
C PHE A 3 -25.25 -20.82 -19.09
N ASN A 4 -26.11 -20.24 -19.93
CA ASN A 4 -25.99 -18.84 -20.33
C ASN A 4 -26.24 -17.90 -19.14
N THR A 5 -27.25 -18.22 -18.32
CA THR A 5 -27.53 -17.51 -17.06
C THR A 5 -26.35 -17.64 -16.09
N GLN A 6 -25.81 -18.84 -15.92
CA GLN A 6 -24.65 -19.08 -15.06
C GLN A 6 -23.40 -18.30 -15.50
N ARG A 7 -23.10 -18.31 -16.80
CA ARG A 7 -21.97 -17.57 -17.38
C ARG A 7 -22.12 -16.07 -17.20
N ALA A 8 -23.31 -15.52 -17.51
CA ALA A 8 -23.61 -14.11 -17.32
C ALA A 8 -23.52 -13.71 -15.83
N GLY A 9 -23.98 -14.57 -14.94
CA GLY A 9 -23.87 -14.41 -13.49
C GLY A 9 -22.43 -14.36 -13.02
N LEU A 10 -21.60 -15.30 -13.47
CA LEU A 10 -20.18 -15.35 -13.16
C LEU A 10 -19.46 -14.08 -13.64
N ASN A 11 -19.70 -13.62 -14.87
CA ASN A 11 -19.09 -12.38 -15.37
C ASN A 11 -19.47 -11.16 -14.51
N LYS A 12 -20.73 -11.06 -14.07
CA LYS A 12 -21.16 -10.00 -13.15
C LYS A 12 -20.44 -10.08 -11.80
N LEU A 13 -20.29 -11.29 -11.26
CA LEU A 13 -19.54 -11.50 -10.02
C LEU A 13 -18.07 -11.11 -10.17
N LEU A 14 -17.42 -11.53 -11.26
CA LEU A 14 -16.03 -11.18 -11.57
C LEU A 14 -15.85 -9.66 -11.65
N SER A 15 -16.76 -8.95 -12.33
CA SER A 15 -16.70 -7.48 -12.41
C SER A 15 -16.76 -6.84 -11.02
N VAL A 16 -17.63 -7.32 -10.14
CA VAL A 16 -17.74 -6.82 -8.75
C VAL A 16 -16.48 -7.12 -7.94
N MET A 17 -15.86 -8.28 -8.16
CA MET A 17 -14.66 -8.72 -7.44
C MET A 17 -13.41 -7.93 -7.83
N TYR A 18 -13.25 -7.62 -9.13
CA TYR A 18 -12.03 -7.01 -9.66
C TYR A 18 -12.16 -5.48 -9.85
N GLY A 19 -13.37 -4.92 -9.77
CA GLY A 19 -13.62 -3.47 -9.76
C GLY A 19 -13.82 -2.84 -11.14
N ASP A 20 -13.59 -3.59 -12.22
CA ASP A 20 -13.73 -3.16 -13.62
C ASP A 20 -14.68 -4.10 -14.38
N GLU A 21 -15.00 -3.79 -15.64
CA GLU A 21 -15.75 -4.69 -16.53
C GLU A 21 -14.89 -5.94 -16.81
N MET A 22 -15.04 -6.96 -15.97
CA MET A 22 -14.25 -8.18 -15.97
C MET A 22 -15.13 -9.36 -16.37
N THR A 23 -14.76 -10.00 -17.48
CA THR A 23 -15.36 -11.24 -17.96
C THR A 23 -14.41 -12.42 -17.75
N LEU A 24 -14.92 -13.64 -17.86
CA LEU A 24 -14.06 -14.83 -17.84
C LEU A 24 -13.00 -14.78 -18.94
N GLU A 25 -13.33 -14.24 -20.12
CA GLU A 25 -12.41 -14.12 -21.25
C GLU A 25 -11.26 -13.16 -20.97
N ILE A 26 -11.57 -11.97 -20.44
CA ILE A 26 -10.56 -10.98 -20.03
C ILE A 26 -9.65 -11.59 -18.96
N LEU A 27 -10.24 -12.27 -17.98
CA LEU A 27 -9.50 -12.93 -16.91
C LEU A 27 -8.56 -14.03 -17.43
N LEU A 28 -8.96 -14.78 -18.47
CA LEU A 28 -8.10 -15.78 -19.11
C LEU A 28 -6.94 -15.12 -19.88
N GLY A 29 -7.20 -14.01 -20.58
CA GLY A 29 -6.15 -13.21 -21.21
C GLY A 29 -5.12 -12.71 -20.20
N ASP A 30 -5.58 -12.16 -19.07
CA ASP A 30 -4.75 -11.74 -17.93
C ASP A 30 -3.88 -12.88 -17.36
N LEU A 31 -4.37 -14.12 -17.43
CA LEU A 31 -3.64 -15.31 -16.99
C LEU A 31 -2.60 -15.81 -18.00
N GLY A 32 -2.55 -15.19 -19.19
CA GLY A 32 -1.60 -15.46 -20.25
C GLY A 32 -2.05 -16.55 -21.23
N PHE A 33 -3.34 -16.88 -21.27
CA PHE A 33 -3.90 -17.75 -22.32
C PHE A 33 -4.03 -16.95 -23.63
N GLU A 34 -3.68 -17.58 -24.75
CA GLU A 34 -3.80 -16.95 -26.07
C GLU A 34 -5.26 -16.94 -26.55
N ASP A 35 -5.61 -15.97 -27.40
CA ASP A 35 -6.96 -15.86 -27.97
C ASP A 35 -7.43 -17.17 -28.60
N SER A 36 -6.55 -17.85 -29.35
CA SER A 36 -6.86 -19.16 -29.96
C SER A 36 -7.16 -20.27 -28.93
N GLN A 37 -6.58 -20.21 -27.74
CA GLN A 37 -6.85 -21.16 -26.65
C GLN A 37 -8.17 -20.80 -25.96
N ILE A 38 -8.47 -19.51 -25.81
CA ILE A 38 -9.72 -19.01 -25.23
C ILE A 38 -10.90 -19.37 -26.13
N GLU A 39 -10.80 -19.12 -27.44
CA GLU A 39 -11.83 -19.47 -28.44
C GLU A 39 -12.17 -20.96 -28.41
N ARG A 40 -11.16 -21.83 -28.40
CA ARG A 40 -11.40 -23.29 -28.36
C ARG A 40 -12.01 -23.75 -27.04
N LEU A 41 -11.60 -23.14 -25.94
CA LEU A 41 -12.19 -23.41 -24.63
C LEU A 41 -13.66 -23.00 -24.60
N GLN A 42 -14.01 -21.87 -25.23
CA GLN A 42 -15.41 -21.44 -25.39
C GLN A 42 -16.24 -22.48 -26.15
N ASP A 43 -15.69 -23.07 -27.22
CA ASP A 43 -16.42 -24.00 -28.08
C ASP A 43 -16.65 -25.38 -27.44
N GLN A 44 -15.70 -25.89 -26.62
CA GLN A 44 -15.69 -27.30 -26.23
C GLN A 44 -15.79 -27.57 -24.73
N HIS A 45 -15.28 -26.69 -23.87
CA HIS A 45 -15.11 -27.01 -22.44
C HIS A 45 -15.51 -25.88 -21.48
N LEU A 46 -16.10 -24.79 -21.98
CA LEU A 46 -16.43 -23.63 -21.16
C LEU A 46 -17.35 -23.97 -20.00
N GLU A 47 -18.35 -24.82 -20.24
CA GLU A 47 -19.29 -25.27 -19.20
C GLU A 47 -18.57 -26.01 -18.06
N GLN A 48 -17.65 -26.91 -18.41
CA GLN A 48 -16.87 -27.65 -17.42
C GLN A 48 -15.91 -26.74 -16.64
N VAL A 49 -15.30 -25.77 -17.31
CA VAL A 49 -14.41 -24.78 -16.68
C VAL A 49 -15.19 -23.90 -15.71
N VAL A 50 -16.37 -23.41 -16.11
CA VAL A 50 -17.26 -22.61 -15.26
C VAL A 50 -17.72 -23.42 -14.05
N ALA A 51 -18.16 -24.66 -14.25
CA ALA A 51 -18.59 -25.52 -13.16
C ALA A 51 -17.45 -25.79 -12.14
N GLN A 52 -16.26 -26.14 -12.62
CA GLN A 52 -15.09 -26.36 -11.74
C GLN A 52 -14.64 -25.07 -11.05
N PHE A 53 -14.75 -23.93 -11.72
CA PHE A 53 -14.36 -22.65 -11.14
C PHE A 53 -15.34 -22.19 -10.05
N LEU A 54 -16.64 -22.41 -10.26
CA LEU A 54 -17.66 -22.18 -9.23
C LEU A 54 -17.47 -23.11 -8.03
N GLU A 55 -17.06 -24.36 -8.23
CA GLU A 55 -16.66 -25.26 -7.14
C GLU A 55 -15.46 -24.74 -6.33
N ILE A 56 -14.48 -24.11 -6.98
CA ILE A 56 -13.37 -23.45 -6.26
C ILE A 56 -13.91 -22.27 -5.44
N ILE A 57 -14.76 -21.42 -6.02
CA ILE A 57 -15.37 -20.28 -5.32
C ILE A 57 -16.18 -20.78 -4.12
N HIS A 58 -16.99 -21.83 -4.31
CA HIS A 58 -17.78 -22.46 -3.26
C HIS A 58 -16.88 -22.94 -2.13
N LYS A 59 -15.94 -23.84 -2.43
CA LYS A 59 -15.00 -24.38 -1.42
C LYS A 59 -14.27 -23.28 -0.67
N ARG A 60 -13.87 -22.20 -1.34
CA ARG A 60 -13.18 -21.06 -0.73
C ARG A 60 -14.09 -20.17 0.11
N LEU A 61 -15.38 -20.11 -0.15
CA LEU A 61 -16.30 -19.40 0.74
C LEU A 61 -16.64 -20.26 1.96
N THR A 62 -16.73 -21.58 1.77
CA THR A 62 -17.10 -22.54 2.83
C THR A 62 -15.95 -22.86 3.77
N SER A 63 -14.72 -23.08 3.27
CA SER A 63 -13.55 -23.44 4.10
C SER A 63 -13.09 -22.32 5.03
N ASP A 64 -13.40 -21.10 4.64
CA ASP A 64 -12.74 -19.88 5.10
C ASP A 64 -13.66 -19.12 6.07
N SER A 65 -14.95 -19.43 6.05
CA SER A 65 -15.98 -18.92 6.98
C SER A 65 -16.74 -20.04 7.73
N GLY A 66 -16.65 -21.28 7.26
CA GLY A 66 -17.50 -22.40 7.70
C GLY A 66 -18.96 -22.29 7.26
N LYS A 67 -19.34 -21.23 6.52
CA LYS A 67 -20.73 -20.89 6.22
C LYS A 67 -21.03 -21.13 4.75
N ASP A 68 -21.64 -22.28 4.47
CA ASP A 68 -22.21 -22.60 3.16
C ASP A 68 -23.18 -21.53 2.65
N THR A 69 -23.81 -20.80 3.58
CA THR A 69 -24.72 -19.69 3.30
C THR A 69 -24.09 -18.57 2.46
N TYR A 70 -22.77 -18.35 2.54
CA TYR A 70 -22.11 -17.27 1.77
C TYR A 70 -22.18 -17.57 0.28
N TYR A 71 -21.85 -18.81 -0.10
CA TYR A 71 -21.96 -19.24 -1.48
C TYR A 71 -23.42 -19.27 -1.95
N GLN A 72 -24.34 -19.74 -1.13
CA GLN A 72 -25.76 -19.77 -1.50
C GLN A 72 -26.33 -18.36 -1.78
N ILE A 73 -25.96 -17.36 -0.96
CA ILE A 73 -26.36 -15.96 -1.16
C ILE A 73 -25.80 -15.44 -2.49
N LEU A 74 -24.52 -15.65 -2.77
CA LEU A 74 -23.93 -15.26 -4.05
C LEU A 74 -24.56 -15.99 -5.24
N SER A 75 -24.79 -17.29 -5.08
CA SER A 75 -25.37 -18.15 -6.11
C SER A 75 -26.73 -17.63 -6.55
N ARG A 76 -27.65 -17.36 -5.62
CA ARG A 76 -28.97 -16.79 -5.96
C ARG A 76 -28.90 -15.33 -6.39
N ARG A 77 -27.98 -14.54 -5.84
CA ARG A 77 -27.85 -13.12 -6.21
C ARG A 77 -27.37 -12.92 -7.65
N TYR A 78 -26.49 -13.81 -8.11
CA TYR A 78 -25.89 -13.70 -9.45
C TYR A 78 -26.40 -14.76 -10.43
N GLY A 79 -27.15 -15.77 -10.00
CA GLY A 79 -27.61 -16.88 -10.84
C GLY A 79 -26.53 -17.92 -11.13
N LEU A 80 -25.62 -18.17 -10.18
CA LEU A 80 -24.48 -19.10 -10.36
C LEU A 80 -24.91 -20.57 -10.39
N ASP A 81 -26.13 -20.86 -9.95
CA ASP A 81 -26.79 -22.17 -10.06
C ASP A 81 -27.55 -22.34 -11.39
N GLY A 82 -27.48 -21.35 -12.29
CA GLY A 82 -28.19 -21.35 -13.56
C GLY A 82 -29.69 -21.07 -13.43
N GLU A 83 -30.13 -20.57 -12.28
CA GLU A 83 -31.47 -20.04 -12.05
C GLU A 83 -31.48 -18.51 -12.21
N PRO A 84 -32.64 -17.88 -12.50
CA PRO A 84 -32.73 -16.43 -12.60
C PRO A 84 -32.26 -15.73 -11.32
N LEU A 85 -31.49 -14.64 -11.49
CA LEU A 85 -30.99 -13.87 -10.37
C LEU A 85 -32.14 -13.34 -9.48
N GLU A 86 -31.91 -13.34 -8.17
CA GLU A 86 -32.87 -12.85 -7.19
C GLU A 86 -32.41 -11.54 -6.54
N GLN A 87 -33.37 -10.75 -6.09
CA GLN A 87 -33.09 -9.59 -5.25
C GLN A 87 -32.75 -10.02 -3.83
N LEU A 88 -31.90 -9.24 -3.15
CA LEU A 88 -31.55 -9.51 -1.75
C LEU A 88 -32.79 -9.56 -0.84
N SER A 89 -33.83 -8.77 -1.11
CA SER A 89 -35.11 -8.84 -0.37
C SER A 89 -35.77 -10.22 -0.44
N THR A 90 -35.80 -10.82 -1.63
CA THR A 90 -36.37 -12.16 -1.86
C THR A 90 -35.52 -13.25 -1.21
N ILE A 91 -34.19 -13.12 -1.30
CA ILE A 91 -33.25 -14.03 -0.64
C ILE A 91 -33.42 -13.94 0.89
N ALA A 92 -33.54 -12.74 1.46
CA ALA A 92 -33.70 -12.54 2.90
C ALA A 92 -34.94 -13.24 3.44
N ALA A 93 -36.08 -13.12 2.74
CA ALA A 93 -37.31 -13.81 3.10
C ALA A 93 -37.15 -15.35 3.11
N ARG A 94 -36.42 -15.91 2.14
CA ARG A 94 -36.17 -17.36 2.05
C ARG A 94 -35.38 -17.90 3.23
N TYR A 95 -34.34 -17.17 3.65
CA TYR A 95 -33.48 -17.57 4.76
C TYR A 95 -33.97 -17.07 6.13
N LYS A 96 -35.15 -16.43 6.18
CA LYS A 96 -35.74 -15.82 7.39
C LYS A 96 -34.81 -14.79 8.05
N TYR A 97 -34.05 -14.06 7.24
CA TYR A 97 -33.21 -12.95 7.68
C TYR A 97 -33.93 -11.60 7.50
N SER A 98 -33.53 -10.59 8.26
CA SER A 98 -33.94 -9.22 7.95
C SER A 98 -33.23 -8.73 6.68
N PRO A 99 -33.86 -7.88 5.86
CA PRO A 99 -33.23 -7.31 4.67
C PRO A 99 -31.94 -6.55 5.00
N GLU A 100 -31.88 -5.85 6.13
CA GLU A 100 -30.72 -5.09 6.59
C GLU A 100 -29.57 -6.02 6.94
N TYR A 101 -29.84 -7.11 7.67
CA TYR A 101 -28.82 -8.10 8.01
C TYR A 101 -28.25 -8.76 6.76
N LEU A 102 -29.10 -9.13 5.80
CA LEU A 102 -28.60 -9.73 4.56
C LEU A 102 -27.77 -8.76 3.72
N ARG A 103 -28.11 -7.46 3.70
CA ARG A 103 -27.28 -6.45 3.02
C ARG A 103 -25.89 -6.35 3.64
N GLN A 104 -25.81 -6.25 4.97
CA GLN A 104 -24.52 -6.21 5.68
C GLN A 104 -23.71 -7.49 5.43
N LEU A 105 -24.36 -8.65 5.48
CA LEU A 105 -23.72 -9.93 5.20
C LEU A 105 -23.22 -10.01 3.74
N PHE A 106 -24.00 -9.50 2.80
CA PHE A 106 -23.61 -9.45 1.39
C PHE A 106 -22.41 -8.53 1.16
N GLU A 107 -22.39 -7.36 1.79
CA GLU A 107 -21.24 -6.45 1.75
C GLU A 107 -19.97 -7.12 2.31
N GLU A 108 -20.09 -7.83 3.44
CA GLU A 108 -18.98 -8.60 4.02
C GLU A 108 -18.44 -9.65 3.03
N ILE A 109 -19.33 -10.39 2.36
CA ILE A 109 -18.95 -11.39 1.34
C ILE A 109 -18.18 -10.71 0.19
N ILE A 110 -18.71 -9.61 -0.33
CA ILE A 110 -18.08 -8.90 -1.46
C ILE A 110 -16.72 -8.33 -1.09
N GLU A 111 -16.59 -7.69 0.07
CA GLU A 111 -15.30 -7.15 0.53
C GLU A 111 -14.25 -8.23 0.70
N ARG A 112 -14.65 -9.41 1.19
CA ARG A 112 -13.77 -10.57 1.23
C ARG A 112 -13.30 -11.00 -0.16
N CYS A 113 -14.23 -11.09 -1.11
CA CYS A 113 -13.95 -11.48 -2.49
C CYS A 113 -13.08 -10.46 -3.25
N LYS A 114 -13.07 -9.19 -2.83
CA LYS A 114 -12.18 -8.15 -3.37
C LYS A 114 -10.75 -8.18 -2.83
N SER A 115 -10.49 -8.96 -1.79
CA SER A 115 -9.15 -9.02 -1.20
C SER A 115 -8.12 -9.57 -2.20
N LYS A 116 -6.93 -8.95 -2.27
CA LYS A 116 -5.85 -9.36 -3.19
C LYS A 116 -5.48 -10.83 -3.03
N LYS A 117 -5.49 -11.34 -1.79
CA LYS A 117 -5.21 -12.74 -1.48
C LYS A 117 -6.23 -13.65 -2.16
N TRP A 118 -7.52 -13.35 -2.01
CA TRP A 118 -8.59 -14.16 -2.57
C TRP A 118 -8.58 -14.13 -4.11
N GLN A 119 -8.40 -12.95 -4.71
CA GLN A 119 -8.24 -12.79 -6.15
C GLN A 119 -7.05 -13.60 -6.70
N THR A 120 -5.89 -13.56 -6.02
CA THR A 120 -4.68 -14.30 -6.45
C THR A 120 -4.91 -15.81 -6.41
N GLU A 121 -5.55 -16.30 -5.35
CA GLU A 121 -5.86 -17.72 -5.19
C GLU A 121 -6.89 -18.21 -6.23
N LEU A 122 -7.91 -17.40 -6.53
CA LEU A 122 -8.86 -17.72 -7.60
C LEU A 122 -8.22 -17.72 -8.98
N LYS A 123 -7.39 -16.71 -9.30
CA LYS A 123 -6.60 -16.67 -10.54
C LYS A 123 -5.76 -17.92 -10.68
N THR A 124 -5.12 -18.36 -9.59
CA THR A 124 -4.35 -19.61 -9.54
C THR A 124 -5.24 -20.82 -9.79
N GLY A 125 -6.39 -20.93 -9.11
CA GLY A 125 -7.33 -22.02 -9.29
C GLY A 125 -7.86 -22.14 -10.72
N LEU A 126 -8.30 -21.02 -11.30
CA LEU A 126 -8.76 -20.95 -12.68
C LEU A 126 -7.66 -21.37 -13.67
N LYS A 127 -6.43 -20.90 -13.46
CA LYS A 127 -5.29 -21.29 -14.30
C LYS A 127 -5.07 -22.80 -14.32
N HIS A 128 -5.14 -23.46 -13.17
CA HIS A 128 -4.97 -24.92 -13.10
C HIS A 128 -6.10 -25.67 -13.79
N ILE A 129 -7.35 -25.24 -13.60
CA ILE A 129 -8.52 -25.80 -14.30
C ILE A 129 -8.30 -25.74 -15.81
N VAL A 130 -7.98 -24.56 -16.32
CA VAL A 130 -7.85 -24.33 -17.77
C VAL A 130 -6.68 -25.13 -18.34
N VAL A 131 -5.53 -25.16 -17.65
CA VAL A 131 -4.38 -25.98 -18.07
C VAL A 131 -4.72 -27.47 -18.09
N GLU A 132 -5.50 -27.96 -17.12
CA GLU A 132 -5.95 -29.36 -17.10
C GLU A 132 -6.87 -29.67 -18.29
N GLN A 133 -7.81 -28.76 -18.61
CA GLN A 133 -8.74 -28.96 -19.73
C GLN A 133 -8.03 -28.89 -21.09
N LEU A 134 -7.19 -27.88 -21.33
CA LEU A 134 -6.37 -27.78 -22.55
C LEU A 134 -5.41 -28.99 -22.67
N GLY A 135 -4.91 -29.49 -21.54
CA GLY A 135 -4.09 -30.71 -21.48
C GLY A 135 -4.83 -31.95 -21.98
N LYS A 136 -6.13 -32.10 -21.67
CA LYS A 136 -6.98 -33.20 -22.17
C LYS A 136 -7.21 -33.12 -23.68
N MET A 137 -7.20 -31.92 -24.24
CA MET A 137 -7.34 -31.66 -25.68
C MET A 137 -6.04 -31.93 -26.48
N ASN A 138 -4.98 -32.39 -25.82
CA ASN A 138 -3.64 -32.54 -26.40
C ASN A 138 -3.07 -31.20 -26.94
N GLU A 139 -3.58 -30.07 -26.44
CA GLU A 139 -3.18 -28.73 -26.87
C GLU A 139 -1.94 -28.21 -26.16
N ARG A 140 -0.98 -29.10 -25.96
CA ARG A 140 0.33 -28.68 -25.48
C ARG A 140 0.94 -27.82 -26.60
N PRO A 141 1.34 -26.58 -26.33
CA PRO A 141 1.96 -25.76 -27.34
C PRO A 141 3.19 -26.49 -27.89
N ALA A 142 3.34 -26.50 -29.21
CA ALA A 142 4.49 -27.11 -29.85
C ALA A 142 5.78 -26.49 -29.29
N ARG A 143 6.83 -27.31 -29.13
CA ARG A 143 8.13 -26.84 -28.64
C ARG A 143 8.65 -25.65 -29.44
N GLU A 144 8.41 -25.66 -30.75
CA GLU A 144 8.76 -24.59 -31.69
C GLU A 144 8.07 -23.26 -31.37
N HIS A 145 6.78 -23.30 -31.01
CA HIS A 145 6.02 -22.11 -30.60
C HIS A 145 6.60 -21.47 -29.34
N VAL A 146 6.92 -22.30 -28.34
CA VAL A 146 7.57 -21.83 -27.11
C VAL A 146 8.97 -21.28 -27.40
N ALA A 147 9.75 -21.94 -28.27
CA ALA A 147 11.06 -21.47 -28.68
C ALA A 147 11.00 -20.11 -29.39
N ALA A 148 10.03 -19.92 -30.31
CA ALA A 148 9.81 -18.64 -30.98
C ALA A 148 9.45 -17.51 -30.00
N LYS A 149 8.64 -17.80 -28.97
CA LYS A 149 8.34 -16.85 -27.89
C LYS A 149 9.59 -16.47 -27.07
N LEU A 150 10.45 -17.45 -26.78
CA LEU A 150 11.71 -17.21 -26.07
C LEU A 150 12.69 -16.38 -26.91
N GLU A 151 12.78 -16.64 -28.20
CA GLU A 151 13.60 -15.83 -29.12
C GLU A 151 13.09 -14.39 -29.18
N ARG A 152 11.77 -14.20 -29.31
CA ARG A 152 11.15 -12.88 -29.25
C ARG A 152 11.45 -12.16 -27.93
N LEU A 153 11.40 -12.88 -26.80
CA LEU A 153 11.75 -12.32 -25.50
C LEU A 153 13.22 -11.86 -25.44
N THR A 154 14.15 -12.65 -25.97
CA THR A 154 15.57 -12.30 -26.07
C THR A 154 15.75 -11.02 -26.89
N ASN A 155 15.09 -10.91 -28.05
CA ASN A 155 15.14 -9.72 -28.89
C ASN A 155 14.59 -8.48 -28.18
N LEU A 156 13.46 -8.61 -27.48
CA LEU A 156 12.87 -7.51 -26.71
C LEU A 156 13.78 -7.04 -25.57
N ARG A 157 14.42 -7.98 -24.86
CA ARG A 157 15.38 -7.63 -23.80
C ARG A 157 16.61 -6.93 -24.37
N GLY A 158 17.18 -7.46 -25.45
CA GLY A 158 18.32 -6.83 -26.13
C GLY A 158 17.99 -5.40 -26.60
N ALA A 159 16.81 -5.18 -27.18
CA ALA A 159 16.36 -3.84 -27.57
C ALA A 159 16.19 -2.90 -26.37
N ALA A 160 15.65 -3.39 -25.25
CA ALA A 160 15.51 -2.61 -24.02
C ALA A 160 16.87 -2.22 -23.42
N ASP A 161 17.84 -3.13 -23.44
CA ASP A 161 19.20 -2.88 -22.94
C ASP A 161 19.91 -1.81 -23.79
N VAL A 162 19.81 -1.88 -25.12
CA VAL A 162 20.34 -0.83 -26.02
C VAL A 162 19.69 0.52 -25.74
N ALA A 163 18.36 0.57 -25.61
CA ALA A 163 17.64 1.80 -25.32
C ALA A 163 18.05 2.40 -23.96
N LYS A 164 18.32 1.55 -22.96
CA LYS A 164 18.82 1.98 -21.65
C LYS A 164 20.22 2.58 -21.74
N MET A 165 21.13 1.96 -22.50
CA MET A 165 22.47 2.48 -22.74
C MET A 165 22.42 3.84 -23.45
N ASP A 166 21.59 3.98 -24.48
CA ASP A 166 21.39 5.25 -25.20
C ASP A 166 20.84 6.34 -24.29
N TYR A 167 19.88 5.98 -23.43
CA TYR A 167 19.33 6.89 -22.42
C TYR A 167 20.42 7.36 -21.45
N GLU A 168 21.23 6.45 -20.91
CA GLU A 168 22.30 6.76 -19.98
C GLU A 168 23.39 7.63 -20.64
N ALA A 169 23.76 7.35 -21.89
CA ALA A 169 24.69 8.15 -22.66
C ALA A 169 24.18 9.58 -22.87
N LYS A 170 22.94 9.75 -23.34
CA LYS A 170 22.32 11.07 -23.51
C LYS A 170 22.22 11.83 -22.18
N ARG A 171 21.85 11.13 -21.10
CA ARG A 171 21.80 11.71 -19.76
C ARG A 171 23.18 12.21 -19.31
N ALA A 172 24.23 11.43 -19.55
CA ALA A 172 25.60 11.81 -19.20
C ALA A 172 26.08 13.02 -20.02
N GLU A 173 25.75 13.10 -21.31
CA GLU A 173 26.08 14.27 -22.13
C GLU A 173 25.37 15.54 -21.65
N ILE A 174 24.08 15.45 -21.30
CA ILE A 174 23.32 16.57 -20.74
C ILE A 174 23.95 17.01 -19.41
N LEU A 175 24.24 16.05 -18.53
CA LEU A 175 24.85 16.34 -17.24
C LEU A 175 26.22 17.01 -17.40
N LYS A 176 27.05 16.55 -18.34
CA LYS A 176 28.37 17.13 -18.61
C LYS A 176 28.29 18.59 -19.05
N LYS A 177 27.27 18.97 -19.84
CA LYS A 177 27.06 20.37 -20.27
C LYS A 177 26.69 21.26 -19.09
N ILE A 178 25.80 20.78 -18.23
CA ILE A 178 25.25 21.55 -17.12
C ILE A 178 26.21 21.56 -15.91
N GLN A 179 27.09 20.57 -15.78
CA GLN A 179 28.02 20.50 -14.65
C GLN A 179 28.95 21.71 -14.57
N ALA A 180 29.44 22.20 -15.70
CA ALA A 180 30.28 23.40 -15.72
C ALA A 180 29.52 24.65 -15.25
N ASP A 181 28.24 24.77 -15.61
CA ASP A 181 27.39 25.87 -15.17
C ASP A 181 27.09 25.78 -13.67
N LEU A 182 26.88 24.57 -13.14
CA LEU A 182 26.70 24.33 -11.70
C LEU A 182 27.98 24.62 -10.92
N ASP A 183 29.14 24.16 -11.40
CA ASP A 183 30.42 24.40 -10.74
C ASP A 183 30.76 25.90 -10.73
N ALA A 184 30.44 26.62 -11.82
CA ALA A 184 30.61 28.07 -11.90
C ALA A 184 29.67 28.81 -10.92
N LEU A 185 28.41 28.36 -10.82
CA LEU A 185 27.45 28.90 -9.86
C LEU A 185 27.91 28.71 -8.42
N ASP A 186 28.39 27.51 -8.09
CA ASP A 186 28.94 27.23 -6.76
C ASP A 186 30.16 28.09 -6.46
N LEU A 187 31.05 28.29 -7.43
CA LEU A 187 32.22 29.16 -7.26
C LEU A 187 31.82 30.62 -7.00
N GLU A 188 30.76 31.10 -7.65
CA GLU A 188 30.26 32.48 -7.49
C GLU A 188 29.56 32.69 -6.16
N PHE A 189 28.63 31.79 -5.80
CA PHE A 189 27.71 32.03 -4.69
C PHE A 189 28.17 31.43 -3.36
N LYS A 190 28.94 30.33 -3.36
CA LYS A 190 29.35 29.68 -2.12
C LYS A 190 30.16 30.58 -1.19
N PRO A 191 31.17 31.35 -1.66
CA PRO A 191 31.91 32.26 -0.77
C PRO A 191 31.03 33.38 -0.20
N VAL A 192 30.05 33.86 -0.99
CA VAL A 192 29.12 34.91 -0.56
C VAL A 192 28.17 34.38 0.51
N LEU A 193 27.66 33.15 0.34
CA LEU A 193 26.80 32.50 1.32
C LEU A 193 27.56 32.18 2.61
N GLU A 194 28.76 31.61 2.51
CA GLU A 194 29.61 31.31 3.68
C GLU A 194 29.94 32.60 4.45
N ALA A 195 30.34 33.67 3.77
CA ALA A 195 30.58 34.96 4.42
C ALA A 195 29.31 35.56 5.04
N ALA A 196 28.15 35.41 4.40
CA ALA A 196 26.88 35.88 4.97
C ALA A 196 26.51 35.10 6.25
N GLU A 197 26.67 33.78 6.25
CA GLU A 197 26.43 32.93 7.43
C GLU A 197 27.39 33.26 8.58
N GLU A 198 28.68 33.47 8.29
CA GLU A 198 29.66 33.90 9.29
C GLU A 198 29.30 35.26 9.90
N ASN A 199 28.90 36.23 9.07
CA ASN A 199 28.46 37.54 9.53
C ASN A 199 27.18 37.47 10.38
N ILE A 200 26.21 36.62 9.98
CA ILE A 200 24.99 36.39 10.75
C ILE A 200 25.35 35.79 12.12
N ALA A 201 26.19 34.75 12.16
CA ALA A 201 26.58 34.09 13.39
C ALA A 201 27.36 35.04 14.32
N ALA A 202 28.25 35.88 13.78
CA ALA A 202 28.96 36.91 14.52
C ALA A 202 27.97 37.92 15.15
N LEU A 203 27.06 38.46 14.34
CA LEU A 203 26.05 39.42 14.81
C LEU A 203 25.10 38.80 15.84
N GLU A 204 24.69 37.53 15.67
CA GLU A 204 23.88 36.83 16.67
C GLU A 204 24.60 36.72 18.02
N ASN A 205 25.92 36.49 18.01
CA ASN A 205 26.71 36.41 19.24
C ASN A 205 26.91 37.78 19.88
N GLU A 206 27.09 38.84 19.09
CA GLU A 206 27.07 40.22 19.56
C GLU A 206 25.73 40.54 20.23
N ILE A 207 24.60 40.28 19.56
CA ILE A 207 23.25 40.50 20.10
C ILE A 207 23.04 39.72 21.40
N LYS A 208 23.44 38.43 21.46
CA LYS A 208 23.34 37.64 22.70
C LYS A 208 24.14 38.26 23.84
N THR A 209 25.35 38.74 23.55
CA THR A 209 26.23 39.38 24.54
C THR A 209 25.63 40.68 25.05
N ASP A 210 25.15 41.54 24.15
CA ASP A 210 24.52 42.81 24.48
C ASP A 210 23.23 42.62 25.30
N VAL A 211 22.41 41.63 24.94
CA VAL A 211 21.18 41.29 25.68
C VAL A 211 21.50 40.76 27.08
N LEU A 212 22.59 40.00 27.24
CA LEU A 212 23.07 39.56 28.56
C LEU A 212 23.55 40.75 29.41
N LEU A 213 24.24 41.73 28.81
CA LEU A 213 24.68 42.95 29.50
C LEU A 213 23.51 43.88 29.84
N TYR A 214 22.51 43.96 28.97
CA TYR A 214 21.31 44.78 29.16
C TYR A 214 20.38 44.19 30.23
N GLY A 215 20.29 42.86 30.32
CA GLY A 215 19.56 42.16 31.39
C GLY A 215 18.04 42.09 31.19
N GLU A 216 17.53 42.43 30.01
CA GLU A 216 16.11 42.36 29.65
C GLU A 216 15.93 41.85 28.21
N SER A 217 14.73 41.34 27.89
CA SER A 217 14.42 40.87 26.53
C SER A 217 14.19 42.05 25.58
N VAL A 218 14.77 42.00 24.38
CA VAL A 218 14.67 43.07 23.38
C VAL A 218 14.04 42.54 22.09
N SER A 219 13.21 43.35 21.43
CA SER A 219 12.58 43.01 20.14
C SER A 219 12.93 44.08 19.10
N GLY A 220 13.17 43.67 17.85
CA GLY A 220 13.52 44.57 16.76
C GLY A 220 13.30 43.92 15.39
N GLY A 221 12.66 44.65 14.47
CA GLY A 221 12.29 44.11 13.15
C GLY A 221 11.45 42.83 13.28
N SER A 222 11.89 41.76 12.63
CA SER A 222 11.25 40.42 12.67
C SER A 222 11.80 39.49 13.75
N TYR A 223 12.73 39.95 14.60
CA TYR A 223 13.41 39.11 15.60
C TYR A 223 13.16 39.56 17.04
N ARG A 224 13.27 38.62 17.98
CA ARG A 224 13.21 38.86 19.43
C ARG A 224 14.30 38.07 20.13
N ALA A 225 15.13 38.75 20.91
CA ALA A 225 16.09 38.14 21.82
C ALA A 225 15.49 38.07 23.24
N ALA A 226 15.29 36.87 23.75
CA ALA A 226 14.69 36.64 25.06
C ALA A 226 15.76 36.47 26.14
N TYR A 227 15.82 37.41 27.09
CA TYR A 227 16.63 37.27 28.30
C TYR A 227 15.84 36.51 29.36
N THR A 228 16.45 35.48 29.93
CA THR A 228 15.93 34.76 31.09
C THR A 228 16.96 34.82 32.19
N GLN A 229 16.56 35.31 33.37
CA GLN A 229 17.45 35.35 34.53
C GLN A 229 17.91 33.92 34.88
N GLY A 230 19.21 33.76 35.14
CA GLY A 230 19.80 32.48 35.52
C GLY A 230 19.01 31.82 36.65
N ARG A 231 18.70 30.54 36.48
CA ARG A 231 17.92 29.79 37.48
C ARG A 231 18.72 29.72 38.78
N VAL A 232 18.17 30.26 39.87
CA VAL A 232 18.72 30.04 41.21
C VAL A 232 18.43 28.58 41.59
N SER A 233 19.48 27.76 41.58
CA SER A 233 19.45 26.41 42.13
C SER A 233 20.10 26.41 43.50
N TRP A 234 19.39 25.89 44.50
CA TRP A 234 19.94 25.65 45.82
C TRP A 234 20.67 24.30 45.84
N ASP A 235 21.77 24.22 46.59
CA ASP A 235 22.37 22.92 46.92
C ASP A 235 21.39 22.14 47.80
N ASN A 236 20.74 21.15 47.21
CA ASN A 236 19.73 20.35 47.88
C ASN A 236 20.30 19.60 49.10
N GLU A 237 21.58 19.19 49.05
CA GLU A 237 22.18 18.45 50.17
C GLU A 237 22.46 19.41 51.33
N GLY A 238 23.09 20.55 51.06
CA GLY A 238 23.31 21.60 52.05
C GLY A 238 22.01 22.11 52.68
N MET A 239 20.97 22.33 51.88
CA MET A 239 19.65 22.75 52.37
C MET A 239 18.96 21.68 53.22
N THR A 240 19.16 20.40 52.90
CA THR A 240 18.62 19.30 53.70
C THR A 240 19.30 19.25 55.07
N LYS A 241 20.63 19.39 55.13
CA LYS A 241 21.38 19.47 56.40
C LYS A 241 21.01 20.70 57.23
N TYR A 242 20.86 21.86 56.61
CA TYR A 242 20.43 23.08 57.30
C TYR A 242 19.04 22.91 57.94
N ALA A 243 18.12 22.28 57.21
CA ALA A 243 16.76 22.00 57.66
C ALA A 243 16.67 21.09 58.91
N GLU A 244 17.70 20.30 59.22
CA GLU A 244 17.73 19.50 60.46
C GLU A 244 17.78 20.38 61.72
N SER A 245 18.48 21.52 61.62
CA SER A 245 18.61 22.50 62.71
C SER A 245 17.56 23.61 62.67
N HIS A 246 16.95 23.84 61.49
CA HIS A 246 15.95 24.87 61.24
C HIS A 246 14.78 24.27 60.42
N PRO A 247 13.88 23.48 61.04
CA PRO A 247 12.83 22.74 60.32
C PRO A 247 11.77 23.64 59.68
N ASP A 248 11.68 24.89 60.12
CA ASP A 248 10.80 25.92 59.59
C ASP A 248 11.04 26.18 58.10
N ILE A 249 12.22 25.87 57.56
CA ILE A 249 12.50 26.02 56.13
C ILE A 249 11.81 24.95 55.25
N LEU A 250 11.45 23.80 55.83
CA LEU A 250 10.82 22.70 55.09
C LEU A 250 9.44 23.06 54.54
N GLN A 251 8.72 23.98 55.19
CA GLN A 251 7.42 24.46 54.71
C GLN A 251 7.48 25.16 53.35
N PHE A 252 8.67 25.64 52.95
CA PHE A 252 8.90 26.31 51.67
C PHE A 252 9.40 25.37 50.57
N ARG A 253 9.69 24.11 50.90
CA ARG A 253 10.11 23.09 49.93
C ARG A 253 8.91 22.62 49.10
N LYS A 254 8.94 22.90 47.79
CA LYS A 254 7.96 22.36 46.82
C LYS A 254 8.57 21.19 46.06
N GLN A 255 7.97 20.00 46.16
CA GLN A 255 8.37 18.82 45.40
C GLN A 255 7.43 18.65 44.19
N GLY A 256 7.99 18.62 42.98
CA GLY A 256 7.24 18.35 41.76
C GLY A 256 6.89 16.87 41.60
N ASN A 257 5.91 16.58 40.74
CA ASN A 257 5.52 15.22 40.40
C ASN A 257 6.70 14.45 39.77
N PRO A 258 6.86 13.15 40.05
CA PRO A 258 7.89 12.34 39.41
C PRO A 258 7.65 12.27 37.90
N ILE A 259 8.71 12.51 37.11
CA ILE A 259 8.70 12.42 35.65
C ILE A 259 9.68 11.31 35.24
N VAL A 260 9.25 10.41 34.36
CA VAL A 260 10.11 9.39 33.74
C VAL A 260 10.42 9.80 32.31
N SER A 261 11.70 10.01 31.99
CA SER A 261 12.17 10.22 30.61
C SER A 261 12.97 9.01 30.14
N LEU A 262 12.57 8.42 29.02
CA LEU A 262 13.32 7.35 28.36
C LEU A 262 14.30 7.98 27.37
N ARG A 263 15.59 7.64 27.47
CA ARG A 263 16.62 7.96 26.47
C ARG A 263 17.22 6.67 25.93
N ALA A 264 17.47 6.63 24.64
CA ALA A 264 18.16 5.51 24.01
C ALA A 264 19.62 5.46 24.51
N VAL A 265 20.05 4.30 24.97
CA VAL A 265 21.45 4.03 25.31
C VAL A 265 22.14 3.58 24.04
N ASN A 266 22.94 4.44 23.42
CA ASN A 266 23.93 3.97 22.46
C ASN A 266 24.99 3.20 23.24
N LYS A 267 25.15 1.91 22.92
CA LYS A 267 26.30 1.11 23.32
C LYS A 267 27.46 1.47 22.41
N ASP A 268 28.55 1.94 23.00
CA ASP A 268 29.88 1.69 22.45
C ASP A 268 30.23 0.20 22.62
#